data_AF-A0A1B9D8Q7-F1
#
_entry.id   AF-A0A1B9D8Q7-F1
#
_cell.length_a   1.000
_cell.length_b   1.000
_cell.length_c   1.000
_cell.angle_alpha   90.00
_cell.angle_beta   90.00
_cell.angle_gamma   90.00
#
_symmetry.space_group_name_H-M   'P 1'
#
loop_
_entity.id
_entity.type
_entity.pdbx_description
1 polymer ?
#
loop_
_entity_poly.entity_id
_entity_poly.type
_entity_poly.pdbx_seq_one_letter_code
_entity_poly.pdbx_strand_id
1 'polypeptide(L)'
;MLRTASICAAAAIVVAGCTSFVGGRALSMLNDPFRVGGLPATNGPSGIRPNAPDPTGTVVNTDHGAIDNLSLLSVNDIEEYWKSVYGQSLKGSFVPVGKMVSYNSNSPSSPIVCHNDTYKLVNAFYTSRCNLIAWDRGVFMPVAQKYFGDMSVNGVLAHEFGHALQNMAKLVTRRDPTIVHEQQADCFAGVYLFWVADGKSPRFTLSTADGLDHVLAGIITTRDPVIDSETENDDEHGSALDRIGAFQMGFLAGASACAGIDRKEIEQRRGDLPNALRVDSSTGNPETGEVPIDQDTLSTLMELLGKIFTPKNPPALSYQPANCPDAKPSPPASYCPATNTIVVDLPKLAVMGKVADENEQTLPQGDDTALSVVMSRYALAVQHERDLAMQSPWTALRTACLTGVVHRKMAEPIELSSQKQLLLTAGDLDEAVAGLLTNHLVASDADGISVPAGFTRIAAFRGGVAGNMDACYSRYPG
;
A
#
# COMPACT_ATOMS: atom_id res chain seq x y z
N MET A 1 57.90 -53.05 3.84
CA MET A 1 56.70 -52.32 4.29
C MET A 1 56.89 -50.80 4.19
N LEU A 2 57.32 -50.26 3.04
CA LEU A 2 57.62 -48.81 2.91
C LEU A 2 57.22 -48.18 1.55
N ARG A 3 56.41 -48.87 0.74
CA ARG A 3 55.95 -48.35 -0.58
C ARG A 3 54.44 -48.19 -0.71
N THR A 4 53.65 -48.75 0.20
CA THR A 4 52.18 -48.62 0.21
C THR A 4 51.66 -47.42 1.02
N ALA A 5 52.47 -46.82 1.88
CA ALA A 5 52.06 -45.66 2.69
C ALA A 5 52.07 -44.33 1.92
N SER A 6 52.86 -44.20 0.84
CA SER A 6 52.99 -42.94 0.09
C SER A 6 51.87 -42.69 -0.92
N ILE A 7 51.11 -43.72 -1.30
CA ILE A 7 50.02 -43.57 -2.29
C ILE A 7 48.71 -43.13 -1.60
N CYS A 8 48.48 -43.50 -0.34
CA CYS A 8 47.29 -43.05 0.40
C CYS A 8 47.39 -41.58 0.85
N ALA A 9 48.59 -41.04 1.04
CA ALA A 9 48.76 -39.62 1.40
C ALA A 9 48.55 -38.67 0.21
N ALA A 10 48.82 -39.12 -1.03
CA ALA A 10 48.56 -38.33 -2.23
C ALA A 10 47.08 -38.32 -2.65
N ALA A 11 46.34 -39.40 -2.37
CA ALA A 11 44.90 -39.48 -2.66
C ALA A 11 44.03 -38.67 -1.68
N ALA A 12 44.51 -38.40 -0.46
CA ALA A 12 43.77 -37.63 0.54
C ALA A 12 43.86 -36.10 0.35
N ILE A 13 44.82 -35.60 -0.44
CA ILE A 13 45.02 -34.15 -0.66
C ILE A 13 44.21 -33.64 -1.87
N VAL A 14 43.71 -34.51 -2.75
CA VAL A 14 42.96 -34.10 -3.96
C VAL A 14 41.44 -33.98 -3.71
N VAL A 15 40.95 -34.28 -2.50
CA VAL A 15 39.52 -34.13 -2.11
C VAL A 15 39.26 -32.80 -1.37
N ALA A 16 40.20 -31.84 -1.41
CA ALA A 16 39.86 -30.43 -1.19
C ALA A 16 39.18 -29.89 -2.47
N GLY A 17 38.05 -30.50 -2.83
CA GLY A 17 37.21 -30.07 -3.92
C GLY A 17 36.70 -28.67 -3.63
N CYS A 18 37.02 -27.75 -4.55
CA CYS A 18 36.47 -26.42 -4.74
C CYS A 18 35.30 -26.06 -3.79
N THR A 19 35.59 -25.56 -2.59
CA THR A 19 34.61 -24.80 -1.82
C THR A 19 34.53 -23.42 -2.45
N SER A 20 33.70 -23.28 -3.47
CA SER A 20 33.23 -21.97 -3.89
C SER A 20 32.43 -21.40 -2.71
N PHE A 21 32.99 -20.41 -2.03
CA PHE A 21 32.19 -19.55 -1.19
C PHE A 21 31.19 -18.86 -2.10
N VAL A 22 29.93 -19.31 -2.05
CA VAL A 22 28.83 -18.52 -2.59
C VAL A 22 28.68 -17.37 -1.63
N GLY A 23 29.27 -16.23 -1.97
CA GLY A 23 29.06 -14.98 -1.25
C GLY A 23 27.59 -14.63 -1.36
N GLY A 24 26.82 -14.93 -0.31
CA GLY A 24 25.42 -14.55 -0.19
C GLY A 24 25.28 -13.60 0.99
N ARG A 25 24.73 -12.41 0.75
CA ARG A 25 24.26 -11.55 1.84
C ARG A 25 22.84 -12.01 2.19
N ALA A 26 22.58 -12.27 3.47
CA ALA A 26 21.21 -12.49 3.93
C ALA A 26 20.42 -11.20 3.67
N LEU A 27 19.47 -11.27 2.74
CA LEU A 27 18.47 -10.23 2.52
C LEU A 27 17.17 -10.72 3.13
N SER A 28 16.52 -9.86 3.92
CA SER A 28 15.13 -10.12 4.29
C SER A 28 14.30 -10.23 3.02
N MET A 29 13.37 -11.18 2.95
CA MET A 29 12.42 -11.29 1.83
C MET A 29 11.61 -10.01 1.63
N LEU A 30 11.50 -9.16 2.67
CA LEU A 30 10.87 -7.84 2.63
C LEU A 30 11.71 -6.77 1.91
N ASN A 31 12.94 -7.11 1.53
CA ASN A 31 13.91 -6.21 0.91
C ASN A 31 14.30 -6.68 -0.50
N ASP A 32 13.76 -7.81 -0.94
CA ASP A 32 13.98 -8.37 -2.27
C ASP A 32 13.00 -7.71 -3.25
N PRO A 33 13.49 -7.01 -4.29
CA PRO A 33 12.62 -6.34 -5.26
C PRO A 33 11.74 -7.28 -6.08
N PHE A 34 12.04 -8.57 -6.08
CA PHE A 34 11.30 -9.58 -6.83
C PHE A 34 10.43 -10.46 -5.94
N ARG A 35 10.16 -10.05 -4.69
CA ARG A 35 9.26 -10.76 -3.78
C ARG A 35 8.25 -9.87 -3.09
N VAL A 36 7.11 -10.49 -2.76
CA VAL A 36 5.98 -9.92 -2.01
C VAL A 36 5.60 -10.92 -0.92
N GLY A 37 5.90 -10.61 0.34
CA GLY A 37 5.64 -11.54 1.46
C GLY A 37 6.30 -12.91 1.32
N GLY A 38 7.43 -13.00 0.60
CA GLY A 38 8.11 -14.26 0.31
C GLY A 38 7.63 -14.94 -0.97
N LEU A 39 6.51 -14.51 -1.57
CA LEU A 39 6.03 -14.97 -2.87
C LEU A 39 6.79 -14.25 -4.00
N PRO A 40 7.01 -14.89 -5.17
CA PRO A 40 7.58 -14.21 -6.35
C PRO A 40 6.69 -13.06 -6.82
N ALA A 41 7.28 -11.91 -7.16
CA ALA A 41 6.57 -10.77 -7.72
C ALA A 41 6.25 -11.01 -9.20
N THR A 42 5.05 -11.50 -9.50
CA THR A 42 4.62 -11.85 -10.86
C THR A 42 3.30 -11.18 -11.24
N ASN A 43 3.20 -10.76 -12.51
CA ASN A 43 1.92 -10.46 -13.14
C ASN A 43 1.17 -11.76 -13.49
N GLY A 44 -0.14 -11.67 -13.67
CA GLY A 44 -0.94 -12.84 -14.05
C GLY A 44 -2.43 -12.65 -13.84
N PRO A 45 -3.23 -13.71 -14.06
CA PRO A 45 -4.67 -13.63 -13.85
C PRO A 45 -4.98 -13.40 -12.36
N SER A 46 -5.93 -12.51 -12.12
CA SER A 46 -6.50 -12.22 -10.81
C SER A 46 -8.02 -12.22 -10.90
N GLY A 47 -8.69 -12.93 -9.99
CA GLY A 47 -10.14 -13.11 -9.98
C GLY A 47 -10.56 -14.58 -9.88
N ILE A 48 -11.78 -14.87 -10.34
CA ILE A 48 -12.38 -16.20 -10.27
C ILE A 48 -11.58 -17.20 -11.11
N ARG A 49 -11.25 -18.36 -10.55
CA ARG A 49 -10.58 -19.44 -11.27
C ARG A 49 -11.52 -20.07 -12.31
N PRO A 50 -11.00 -20.50 -13.48
CA PRO A 50 -11.83 -21.17 -14.50
C PRO A 50 -12.55 -22.43 -14.00
N ASN A 51 -12.02 -23.08 -12.97
CA ASN A 51 -12.57 -24.29 -12.35
C ASN A 51 -13.06 -24.04 -10.90
N ALA A 52 -13.38 -22.79 -10.56
CA ALA A 52 -13.94 -22.46 -9.27
C ALA A 52 -15.25 -23.23 -9.03
N PRO A 53 -15.48 -23.79 -7.83
CA PRO A 53 -16.78 -24.30 -7.44
C PRO A 53 -17.85 -23.21 -7.54
N ASP A 54 -19.09 -23.62 -7.84
CA ASP A 54 -20.23 -22.70 -7.83
C ASP A 54 -20.42 -22.07 -6.43
N PRO A 55 -20.91 -20.82 -6.35
CA PRO A 55 -21.29 -20.20 -5.09
C PRO A 55 -22.36 -21.03 -4.37
N THR A 56 -22.23 -21.17 -3.06
CA THR A 56 -23.16 -21.91 -2.21
C THR A 56 -23.74 -21.02 -1.12
N GLY A 57 -25.00 -21.27 -0.75
CA GLY A 57 -25.73 -20.49 0.25
C GLY A 57 -26.81 -19.60 -0.35
N THR A 58 -27.40 -18.75 0.48
CA THR A 58 -28.52 -17.89 0.11
C THR A 58 -28.19 -16.44 0.44
N VAL A 59 -28.37 -15.57 -0.54
CA VAL A 59 -28.30 -14.11 -0.37
C VAL A 59 -29.72 -13.56 -0.32
N VAL A 60 -30.04 -12.84 0.75
CA VAL A 60 -31.34 -12.18 0.89
C VAL A 60 -31.39 -10.95 -0.01
N ASN A 61 -32.52 -10.71 -0.67
CA ASN A 61 -32.77 -9.58 -1.58
C ASN A 61 -31.84 -9.52 -2.82
N THR A 62 -31.24 -10.66 -3.17
CA THR A 62 -30.40 -10.81 -4.36
C THR A 62 -31.21 -10.68 -5.65
N ASP A 63 -30.56 -10.19 -6.71
CA ASP A 63 -31.08 -10.29 -8.09
C ASP A 63 -30.39 -11.41 -8.90
N HIS A 64 -29.56 -12.22 -8.25
CA HIS A 64 -28.74 -13.27 -8.85
C HIS A 64 -27.79 -12.78 -9.96
N GLY A 65 -27.51 -11.47 -9.98
CA GLY A 65 -26.59 -10.83 -10.92
C GLY A 65 -25.13 -11.18 -10.67
N ALA A 66 -24.26 -10.74 -11.57
CA ALA A 66 -22.82 -11.03 -11.53
C ALA A 66 -22.16 -10.58 -10.21
N ILE A 67 -22.53 -9.40 -9.70
CA ILE A 67 -22.00 -8.87 -8.43
C ILE A 67 -22.41 -9.73 -7.25
N ASP A 68 -23.67 -10.14 -7.17
CA ASP A 68 -24.14 -11.00 -6.07
C ASP A 68 -23.49 -12.38 -6.12
N ASN A 69 -23.29 -12.94 -7.32
CA ASN A 69 -22.58 -14.21 -7.48
C ASN A 69 -21.10 -14.10 -7.08
N LEU A 70 -20.39 -13.04 -7.50
CA LEU A 70 -19.01 -12.77 -7.11
C LEU A 70 -18.89 -12.53 -5.60
N SER A 71 -19.83 -11.80 -5.02
CA SER A 71 -19.84 -11.50 -3.58
C SER A 71 -20.11 -12.76 -2.74
N LEU A 72 -21.09 -13.57 -3.13
CA LEU A 72 -21.36 -14.85 -2.48
C LEU A 72 -20.16 -15.80 -2.60
N LEU A 73 -19.54 -15.89 -3.77
CA LEU A 73 -18.34 -16.71 -3.98
C LEU A 73 -17.17 -16.24 -3.09
N SER A 74 -17.02 -14.92 -2.94
CA SER A 74 -16.00 -14.31 -2.08
C SER A 74 -16.21 -14.70 -0.62
N VAL A 75 -17.42 -14.50 -0.08
CA VAL A 75 -17.73 -14.87 1.31
C VAL A 75 -17.55 -16.37 1.53
N ASN A 76 -17.93 -17.22 0.57
CA ASN A 76 -17.68 -18.67 0.64
C ASN A 76 -16.18 -19.01 0.80
N ASP A 77 -15.31 -18.35 0.04
CA ASP A 77 -13.86 -18.61 0.09
C ASP A 77 -13.24 -18.11 1.40
N ILE A 78 -13.61 -16.91 1.81
CA ILE A 78 -13.15 -16.27 3.05
C ILE A 78 -13.59 -17.12 4.27
N GLU A 79 -14.85 -17.55 4.30
CA GLU A 79 -15.38 -18.37 5.39
C GLU A 79 -14.68 -19.73 5.45
N GLU A 80 -14.45 -20.38 4.30
CA GLU A 80 -13.73 -21.66 4.23
C GLU A 80 -12.30 -21.53 4.76
N TYR A 81 -11.58 -20.48 4.34
CA TYR A 81 -10.25 -20.18 4.83
C TYR A 81 -10.24 -20.02 6.35
N TRP A 82 -11.04 -19.08 6.88
CA TRP A 82 -11.04 -18.77 8.31
C TRP A 82 -11.50 -19.95 9.15
N LYS A 83 -12.50 -20.71 8.70
CA LYS A 83 -12.93 -21.94 9.39
C LYS A 83 -11.77 -22.93 9.57
N SER A 84 -10.85 -23.01 8.61
CA SER A 84 -9.72 -23.93 8.65
C SER A 84 -8.57 -23.47 9.57
N VAL A 85 -8.38 -22.16 9.75
CA VAL A 85 -7.23 -21.60 10.48
C VAL A 85 -7.56 -20.87 11.78
N TYR A 86 -8.83 -20.53 12.05
CA TYR A 86 -9.23 -19.66 13.16
C TYR A 86 -8.61 -20.08 14.50
N GLY A 87 -8.78 -21.35 14.88
CA GLY A 87 -8.33 -21.86 16.18
C GLY A 87 -6.81 -21.92 16.36
N GLN A 88 -6.03 -21.64 15.31
CA GLN A 88 -4.57 -21.60 15.38
C GLN A 88 -4.06 -20.26 15.92
N SER A 89 -4.77 -19.16 15.63
CA SER A 89 -4.27 -17.79 15.85
C SER A 89 -5.22 -16.90 16.64
N LEU A 90 -6.53 -17.22 16.67
CA LEU A 90 -7.56 -16.41 17.32
C LEU A 90 -8.19 -17.16 18.49
N LYS A 91 -8.57 -16.40 19.53
CA LYS A 91 -9.25 -16.93 20.71
C LYS A 91 -10.72 -17.22 20.41
N GLY A 92 -11.33 -18.12 21.19
CA GLY A 92 -12.73 -18.50 21.02
C GLY A 92 -12.92 -19.57 19.95
N SER A 93 -14.11 -19.59 19.35
CA SER A 93 -14.47 -20.57 18.32
C SER A 93 -14.98 -19.86 17.08
N PHE A 94 -14.67 -20.42 15.92
CA PHE A 94 -15.22 -19.95 14.65
C PHE A 94 -16.74 -20.16 14.61
N VAL A 95 -17.47 -19.12 14.23
CA VAL A 95 -18.92 -19.15 14.01
C VAL A 95 -19.20 -18.58 12.62
N PRO A 96 -19.85 -19.32 11.71
CA PRO A 96 -20.21 -18.80 10.40
C PRO A 96 -21.01 -17.50 10.46
N VAL A 97 -20.86 -16.64 9.46
CA VAL A 97 -21.66 -15.41 9.35
C VAL A 97 -23.11 -15.81 9.14
N GLY A 98 -24.02 -15.20 9.90
CA GLY A 98 -25.40 -15.67 10.00
C GLY A 98 -26.23 -15.44 8.74
N LYS A 99 -26.06 -14.30 8.07
CA LYS A 99 -26.79 -13.94 6.84
C LYS A 99 -25.93 -13.13 5.88
N MET A 100 -26.23 -13.25 4.60
CA MET A 100 -25.70 -12.42 3.52
C MET A 100 -26.87 -11.66 2.89
N VAL A 101 -26.72 -10.34 2.70
CA VAL A 101 -27.79 -9.47 2.19
C VAL A 101 -27.26 -8.61 1.06
N SER A 102 -27.93 -8.63 -0.08
CA SER A 102 -27.63 -7.71 -1.17
C SER A 102 -28.69 -6.62 -1.22
N TYR A 103 -28.28 -5.36 -1.39
CA TYR A 103 -29.20 -4.23 -1.55
C TYR A 103 -28.74 -3.32 -2.69
N ASN A 104 -29.60 -2.40 -3.15
CA ASN A 104 -29.28 -1.49 -4.24
C ASN A 104 -29.47 -0.04 -3.79
N SER A 105 -28.35 0.65 -3.54
CA SER A 105 -28.33 2.03 -3.04
C SER A 105 -28.99 3.05 -3.97
N ASN A 106 -29.08 2.75 -5.27
CA ASN A 106 -29.77 3.62 -6.24
C ASN A 106 -31.29 3.46 -6.24
N SER A 107 -31.84 2.44 -5.57
CA SER A 107 -33.28 2.16 -5.55
C SER A 107 -33.96 2.85 -4.36
N PRO A 108 -34.92 3.77 -4.57
CA PRO A 108 -35.71 4.35 -3.48
C PRO A 108 -36.54 3.31 -2.70
N SER A 109 -36.70 2.10 -3.25
CA SER A 109 -37.36 0.97 -2.58
C SER A 109 -36.35 -0.05 -2.04
N SER A 110 -35.09 0.33 -1.83
CA SER A 110 -34.07 -0.54 -1.24
C SER A 110 -34.51 -0.98 0.17
N PRO A 111 -34.28 -2.23 0.56
CA PRO A 111 -34.76 -2.75 1.84
C PRO A 111 -34.02 -2.14 3.04
N ILE A 112 -34.68 -2.01 4.18
CA ILE A 112 -33.96 -1.74 5.44
C ILE A 112 -33.15 -2.99 5.81
N VAL A 113 -31.85 -2.83 6.09
CA VAL A 113 -30.95 -3.93 6.44
C VAL A 113 -30.37 -3.70 7.83
N CYS A 114 -30.70 -4.56 8.79
CA CYS A 114 -30.31 -4.42 10.22
C CYS A 114 -30.51 -2.99 10.78
N HIS A 115 -31.70 -2.42 10.59
CA HIS A 115 -32.03 -1.05 11.02
C HIS A 115 -31.37 0.09 10.22
N ASN A 116 -30.59 -0.21 9.18
CA ASN A 116 -30.03 0.81 8.28
C ASN A 116 -30.94 1.02 7.07
N ASP A 117 -31.25 2.28 6.76
CA ASP A 117 -31.82 2.66 5.46
C ASP A 117 -30.72 2.49 4.41
N THR A 118 -30.99 1.70 3.38
CA THR A 118 -29.99 1.36 2.38
C THR A 118 -30.13 2.15 1.08
N TYR A 119 -31.19 2.96 0.94
CA TYR A 119 -31.25 3.91 -0.17
C TYR A 119 -30.21 5.01 0.04
N LYS A 120 -29.39 5.27 -0.99
CA LYS A 120 -28.22 6.17 -0.98
C LYS A 120 -27.04 5.73 -0.08
N LEU A 121 -27.11 4.55 0.55
CA LEU A 121 -26.00 3.99 1.31
C LEU A 121 -25.06 3.21 0.39
N VAL A 122 -24.13 3.89 -0.28
CA VAL A 122 -23.13 3.25 -1.16
C VAL A 122 -22.05 2.59 -0.27
N ASN A 123 -22.23 1.31 0.08
CA ASN A 123 -21.44 0.66 1.13
C ASN A 123 -21.45 -0.90 1.03
N ALA A 124 -20.53 -1.55 1.73
CA ALA A 124 -20.63 -2.94 2.21
C ALA A 124 -20.29 -2.98 3.70
N PHE A 125 -21.00 -3.77 4.50
CA PHE A 125 -20.81 -3.75 5.95
C PHE A 125 -21.08 -5.09 6.63
N TYR A 126 -20.32 -5.37 7.69
CA TYR A 126 -20.69 -6.36 8.71
C TYR A 126 -21.34 -5.70 9.93
N THR A 127 -22.38 -6.32 10.47
CA THR A 127 -22.98 -5.90 11.75
C THR A 127 -23.06 -7.06 12.75
N SER A 128 -22.43 -6.87 13.90
CA SER A 128 -22.44 -7.86 15.00
C SER A 128 -23.84 -8.07 15.60
N ARG A 129 -24.69 -7.04 15.60
CA ARG A 129 -26.04 -7.08 16.18
C ARG A 129 -26.96 -8.05 15.45
N CYS A 130 -26.89 -8.08 14.12
CA CYS A 130 -27.70 -8.96 13.29
C CYS A 130 -26.93 -10.17 12.74
N ASN A 131 -25.62 -10.24 13.01
CA ASN A 131 -24.70 -11.25 12.46
C ASN A 131 -24.90 -11.44 10.95
N LEU A 132 -24.69 -10.36 10.19
CA LEU A 132 -24.81 -10.39 8.75
C LEU A 132 -23.74 -9.54 8.06
N ILE A 133 -23.39 -9.93 6.85
CA ILE A 133 -22.66 -9.11 5.88
C ILE A 133 -23.67 -8.62 4.84
N ALA A 134 -23.59 -7.34 4.50
CA ALA A 134 -24.39 -6.73 3.45
C ALA A 134 -23.52 -6.00 2.43
N TRP A 135 -23.98 -5.91 1.18
CA TRP A 135 -23.28 -5.14 0.13
C TRP A 135 -24.24 -4.44 -0.83
N ASP A 136 -23.83 -3.27 -1.29
CA ASP A 136 -24.50 -2.54 -2.36
C ASP A 136 -24.10 -3.08 -3.74
N ARG A 137 -25.05 -3.77 -4.39
CA ARG A 137 -24.91 -4.24 -5.78
C ARG A 137 -25.20 -3.17 -6.83
N GLY A 138 -25.74 -2.02 -6.43
CA GLY A 138 -26.18 -0.96 -7.33
C GLY A 138 -25.08 0.01 -7.73
N VAL A 139 -24.18 0.35 -6.80
CA VAL A 139 -23.09 1.31 -7.02
C VAL A 139 -21.76 0.77 -6.52
N PHE A 140 -21.63 0.50 -5.22
CA PHE A 140 -20.33 0.27 -4.57
C PHE A 140 -19.54 -0.90 -5.15
N MET A 141 -20.11 -2.11 -5.11
CA MET A 141 -19.44 -3.31 -5.64
C MET A 141 -19.20 -3.26 -7.16
N PRO A 142 -20.14 -2.78 -8.00
CA PRO A 142 -19.86 -2.53 -9.42
C PRO A 142 -18.69 -1.57 -9.66
N VAL A 143 -18.57 -0.52 -8.87
CA VAL A 143 -17.47 0.46 -8.97
C VAL A 143 -16.14 -0.19 -8.61
N ALA A 144 -16.11 -0.90 -7.47
CA ALA A 144 -14.93 -1.65 -7.04
C ALA A 144 -14.48 -2.64 -8.13
N GLN A 145 -15.42 -3.40 -8.70
CA GLN A 145 -15.13 -4.33 -9.79
C GLN A 145 -14.64 -3.62 -11.06
N LYS A 146 -15.30 -2.53 -11.47
CA LYS A 146 -15.01 -1.85 -12.73
C LYS A 146 -13.61 -1.25 -12.76
N TYR A 147 -13.18 -0.62 -11.66
CA TYR A 147 -11.92 0.11 -11.62
C TYR A 147 -10.75 -0.72 -11.06
N PHE A 148 -11.04 -1.72 -10.22
CA PHE A 148 -10.02 -2.47 -9.48
C PHE A 148 -10.17 -4.01 -9.64
N GLY A 149 -11.09 -4.47 -10.46
CA GLY A 149 -11.27 -5.89 -10.80
C GLY A 149 -11.94 -6.72 -9.70
N ASP A 150 -12.19 -8.01 -10.02
CA ASP A 150 -12.93 -8.93 -9.16
C ASP A 150 -12.33 -9.09 -7.76
N MET A 151 -11.00 -9.06 -7.66
CA MET A 151 -10.31 -9.22 -6.37
C MET A 151 -10.50 -8.01 -5.46
N SER A 152 -10.90 -6.85 -5.97
CA SER A 152 -11.28 -5.70 -5.13
C SER A 152 -12.58 -5.98 -4.37
N VAL A 153 -13.60 -6.52 -5.04
CA VAL A 153 -14.85 -6.98 -4.38
C VAL A 153 -14.54 -8.05 -3.33
N ASN A 154 -13.64 -8.98 -3.66
CA ASN A 154 -13.18 -10.01 -2.73
C ASN A 154 -12.45 -9.41 -1.51
N GLY A 155 -11.61 -8.38 -1.73
CA GLY A 155 -10.90 -7.64 -0.69
C GLY A 155 -11.83 -6.87 0.25
N VAL A 156 -12.82 -6.15 -0.29
CA VAL A 156 -13.86 -5.47 0.49
C VAL A 156 -14.59 -6.47 1.39
N LEU A 157 -15.01 -7.61 0.85
CA LEU A 157 -15.71 -8.61 1.66
C LEU A 157 -14.79 -9.31 2.68
N ALA A 158 -13.50 -9.40 2.40
CA ALA A 158 -12.50 -9.89 3.36
C ALA A 158 -12.31 -8.91 4.52
N HIS A 159 -12.39 -7.60 4.26
CA HIS A 159 -12.43 -6.56 5.28
C HIS A 159 -13.70 -6.72 6.15
N GLU A 160 -14.89 -6.82 5.55
CA GLU A 160 -16.14 -7.01 6.32
C GLU A 160 -16.12 -8.27 7.18
N PHE A 161 -15.55 -9.34 6.65
CA PHE A 161 -15.36 -10.58 7.42
C PHE A 161 -14.34 -10.38 8.56
N GLY A 162 -13.38 -9.48 8.41
CA GLY A 162 -12.47 -9.02 9.46
C GLY A 162 -13.21 -8.53 10.70
N HIS A 163 -14.25 -7.71 10.55
CA HIS A 163 -15.10 -7.30 11.67
C HIS A 163 -15.84 -8.48 12.31
N ALA A 164 -16.25 -9.47 11.51
CA ALA A 164 -16.84 -10.70 12.05
C ALA A 164 -15.82 -11.45 12.93
N LEU A 165 -14.57 -11.56 12.51
CA LEU A 165 -13.49 -12.20 13.30
C LEU A 165 -13.21 -11.45 14.59
N GLN A 166 -13.17 -10.12 14.56
CA GLN A 166 -13.02 -9.28 15.75
C GLN A 166 -14.09 -9.57 16.79
N ASN A 167 -15.33 -9.67 16.35
CA ASN A 167 -16.47 -10.00 17.20
C ASN A 167 -16.37 -11.44 17.76
N MET A 168 -16.03 -12.43 16.92
CA MET A 168 -15.85 -13.83 17.35
C MET A 168 -14.74 -13.97 18.39
N ALA A 169 -13.61 -13.29 18.17
CA ALA A 169 -12.42 -13.37 19.02
C ALA A 169 -12.44 -12.38 20.18
N LYS A 170 -13.44 -11.49 20.24
CA LYS A 170 -13.58 -10.40 21.24
C LYS A 170 -12.34 -9.51 21.33
N LEU A 171 -11.83 -9.12 20.16
CA LEU A 171 -10.60 -8.32 20.05
C LEU A 171 -10.83 -6.84 20.34
N VAL A 172 -12.06 -6.37 20.12
CA VAL A 172 -12.45 -4.98 20.23
C VAL A 172 -13.74 -4.84 21.02
N THR A 173 -13.92 -3.66 21.61
CA THR A 173 -15.09 -3.25 22.38
C THR A 173 -15.59 -1.91 21.87
N ARG A 174 -16.79 -1.49 22.29
CA ARG A 174 -17.32 -0.14 21.99
C ARG A 174 -16.49 1.01 22.53
N ARG A 175 -15.47 0.75 23.37
CA ARG A 175 -14.58 1.78 23.91
C ARG A 175 -13.32 1.96 23.07
N ASP A 176 -13.02 0.99 22.21
CA ASP A 176 -11.87 1.07 21.33
C ASP A 176 -12.19 2.03 20.18
N PRO A 177 -11.25 2.93 19.81
CA PRO A 177 -11.47 3.88 18.71
C PRO A 177 -11.78 3.17 17.40
N THR A 178 -12.66 3.73 16.56
CA THR A 178 -13.07 3.16 15.26
C THR A 178 -11.88 2.68 14.42
N ILE A 179 -10.82 3.49 14.35
CA ILE A 179 -9.60 3.13 13.62
C ILE A 179 -8.95 1.80 14.06
N VAL A 180 -9.11 1.38 15.32
CA VAL A 180 -8.63 0.06 15.78
C VAL A 180 -9.45 -1.06 15.13
N HIS A 181 -10.77 -0.90 15.03
CA HIS A 181 -11.65 -1.85 14.34
C HIS A 181 -11.29 -1.92 12.87
N GLU A 182 -11.11 -0.77 12.22
CA GLU A 182 -10.80 -0.69 10.79
C GLU A 182 -9.42 -1.30 10.45
N GLN A 183 -8.38 -0.95 11.19
CA GLN A 183 -7.03 -1.46 10.95
C GLN A 183 -6.94 -2.96 11.24
N GLN A 184 -7.68 -3.47 12.23
CA GLN A 184 -7.75 -4.93 12.43
C GLN A 184 -8.44 -5.63 11.25
N ALA A 185 -9.49 -5.05 10.67
CA ALA A 185 -10.24 -5.61 9.54
C ALA A 185 -9.38 -5.65 8.27
N ASP A 186 -8.73 -4.54 7.92
CA ASP A 186 -7.77 -4.46 6.81
C ASP A 186 -6.62 -5.46 6.99
N CYS A 187 -6.12 -5.62 8.22
CA CYS A 187 -5.10 -6.62 8.52
C CYS A 187 -5.60 -8.04 8.27
N PHE A 188 -6.79 -8.42 8.76
CA PHE A 188 -7.34 -9.75 8.50
C PHE A 188 -7.62 -10.01 7.01
N ALA A 189 -8.02 -8.99 6.25
CA ALA A 189 -8.13 -9.10 4.80
C ALA A 189 -6.78 -9.47 4.15
N GLY A 190 -5.69 -8.83 4.59
CA GLY A 190 -4.32 -9.13 4.15
C GLY A 190 -3.90 -10.58 4.45
N VAL A 191 -4.29 -11.13 5.60
CA VAL A 191 -4.01 -12.53 5.99
C VAL A 191 -4.64 -13.51 4.99
N TYR A 192 -5.92 -13.31 4.66
CA TYR A 192 -6.62 -14.18 3.72
C TYR A 192 -6.11 -13.99 2.29
N LEU A 193 -5.85 -12.75 1.85
CA LEU A 193 -5.37 -12.49 0.49
C LEU A 193 -3.94 -13.01 0.25
N PHE A 194 -3.10 -13.12 1.29
CA PHE A 194 -1.85 -13.87 1.20
C PHE A 194 -2.10 -15.33 0.80
N TRP A 195 -3.08 -16.00 1.42
CA TRP A 195 -3.41 -17.39 1.11
C TRP A 195 -3.95 -17.57 -0.32
N VAL A 196 -4.70 -16.59 -0.84
CA VAL A 196 -5.12 -16.57 -2.25
C VAL A 196 -3.91 -16.39 -3.18
N ALA A 197 -3.02 -15.43 -2.89
CA ALA A 197 -1.81 -15.17 -3.67
C ALA A 197 -0.81 -16.33 -3.65
N ASP A 198 -0.75 -17.08 -2.56
CA ASP A 198 0.01 -18.33 -2.42
C ASP A 198 -0.63 -19.50 -3.20
N GLY A 199 -1.68 -19.23 -3.97
CA GLY A 199 -2.30 -20.17 -4.90
C GLY A 199 -3.17 -21.24 -4.25
N LYS A 200 -3.46 -21.12 -2.95
CA LYS A 200 -4.18 -22.15 -2.17
C LYS A 200 -5.70 -22.05 -2.25
N SER A 201 -6.23 -20.90 -2.64
CA SER A 201 -7.67 -20.74 -2.85
C SER A 201 -8.18 -21.64 -3.99
N PRO A 202 -9.26 -22.42 -3.78
CA PRO A 202 -9.91 -23.18 -4.83
C PRO A 202 -10.79 -22.30 -5.74
N ARG A 203 -11.19 -21.10 -5.29
CA ARG A 203 -12.11 -20.20 -6.02
C ARG A 203 -11.40 -19.04 -6.72
N PHE A 204 -10.33 -18.52 -6.13
CA PHE A 204 -9.68 -17.30 -6.59
C PHE A 204 -8.19 -17.49 -6.88
N THR A 205 -7.69 -16.69 -7.81
CA THR A 205 -6.26 -16.48 -8.07
C THR A 205 -5.94 -15.01 -7.85
N LEU A 206 -4.74 -14.72 -7.36
CA LEU A 206 -4.26 -13.36 -7.16
C LEU A 206 -2.79 -13.28 -7.55
N SER A 207 -2.48 -12.53 -8.58
CA SER A 207 -1.11 -12.16 -8.91
C SER A 207 -0.60 -11.11 -7.91
N THR A 208 0.69 -11.20 -7.56
CA THR A 208 1.30 -10.35 -6.52
C THR A 208 1.76 -8.98 -7.02
N ALA A 209 1.76 -8.78 -8.35
CA ALA A 209 2.05 -7.49 -8.97
C ALA A 209 0.73 -6.79 -9.32
N ASP A 210 0.34 -6.75 -10.60
CA ASP A 210 -0.89 -6.09 -11.08
C ASP A 210 -2.16 -6.40 -10.26
N GLY A 211 -2.40 -7.67 -9.93
CA GLY A 211 -3.58 -8.10 -9.17
C GLY A 211 -3.65 -7.50 -7.77
N LEU A 212 -2.59 -7.68 -6.99
CA LEU A 212 -2.50 -7.14 -5.64
C LEU A 212 -2.47 -5.61 -5.64
N ASP A 213 -1.86 -4.99 -6.65
CA ASP A 213 -1.87 -3.54 -6.80
C ASP A 213 -3.29 -3.00 -7.00
N HIS A 214 -4.13 -3.68 -7.77
CA HIS A 214 -5.54 -3.32 -7.89
C HIS A 214 -6.30 -3.50 -6.57
N VAL A 215 -6.03 -4.56 -5.80
CA VAL A 215 -6.65 -4.74 -4.48
C VAL A 215 -6.27 -3.61 -3.53
N LEU A 216 -4.98 -3.25 -3.46
CA LEU A 216 -4.51 -2.14 -2.65
C LEU A 216 -5.13 -0.81 -3.10
N ALA A 217 -5.25 -0.59 -4.42
CA ALA A 217 -5.91 0.59 -4.96
C ALA A 217 -7.40 0.64 -4.59
N GLY A 218 -8.08 -0.50 -4.63
CA GLY A 218 -9.44 -0.67 -4.14
C GLY A 218 -9.57 -0.25 -2.69
N ILE A 219 -8.76 -0.84 -1.80
CA ILE A 219 -8.72 -0.51 -0.36
C ILE A 219 -8.52 1.00 -0.13
N ILE A 220 -7.67 1.69 -0.88
CA ILE A 220 -7.46 3.13 -0.68
C ILE A 220 -8.68 3.97 -1.11
N THR A 221 -9.32 3.57 -2.22
CA THR A 221 -10.39 4.34 -2.87
C THR A 221 -11.76 4.07 -2.25
N THR A 222 -12.00 2.83 -1.79
CA THR A 222 -13.26 2.45 -1.16
C THR A 222 -13.23 2.86 0.31
N ARG A 223 -13.57 4.12 0.57
CA ARG A 223 -13.84 4.69 1.90
C ARG A 223 -15.34 4.70 2.10
N ASP A 224 -15.88 3.57 2.53
CA ASP A 224 -17.29 3.48 2.82
C ASP A 224 -17.65 4.21 4.14
N PRO A 225 -18.91 4.57 4.37
CA PRO A 225 -19.30 5.15 5.67
C PRO A 225 -19.28 4.11 6.79
N VAL A 226 -18.57 4.35 7.90
CA VAL A 226 -18.64 3.45 9.06
C VAL A 226 -20.01 3.56 9.74
N ILE A 227 -20.79 2.49 9.73
CA ILE A 227 -22.21 2.51 10.16
C ILE A 227 -22.40 2.67 11.67
N ASP A 228 -21.41 2.25 12.47
CA ASP A 228 -21.48 2.25 13.93
C ASP A 228 -20.72 3.44 14.59
N SER A 229 -20.27 4.41 13.80
CA SER A 229 -19.62 5.61 14.33
C SER A 229 -20.63 6.73 14.62
N GLU A 230 -20.37 7.53 15.66
CA GLU A 230 -21.21 8.67 16.03
C GLU A 230 -20.87 9.94 15.19
N THR A 231 -19.96 9.84 14.21
CA THR A 231 -19.44 10.96 13.42
C THR A 231 -19.35 10.63 11.93
N GLU A 232 -20.02 11.39 11.06
CA GLU A 232 -19.87 11.31 9.60
C GLU A 232 -18.54 11.97 9.14
N ASN A 233 -17.39 11.49 9.59
CA ASN A 233 -16.09 12.01 9.14
C ASN A 233 -15.28 10.93 8.40
N ASP A 234 -14.72 11.30 7.24
CA ASP A 234 -13.89 10.46 6.35
C ASP A 234 -12.57 9.94 6.97
N ASP A 235 -12.27 10.23 8.25
CA ASP A 235 -11.02 9.89 8.96
C ASP A 235 -11.11 8.59 9.79
N GLU A 236 -12.23 7.87 9.71
CA GLU A 236 -12.50 6.74 10.61
C GLU A 236 -11.77 5.44 10.22
N HIS A 237 -11.55 5.21 8.92
CA HIS A 237 -10.70 4.13 8.42
C HIS A 237 -9.19 4.44 8.54
N GLY A 238 -8.84 5.72 8.75
CA GLY A 238 -7.47 6.22 8.70
C GLY A 238 -6.95 6.51 7.29
N SER A 239 -5.71 7.00 7.20
CA SER A 239 -5.03 7.35 5.95
C SER A 239 -4.84 6.12 5.03
N ALA A 240 -4.59 6.34 3.73
CA ALA A 240 -4.17 5.28 2.81
C ALA A 240 -2.93 4.53 3.34
N LEU A 241 -2.01 5.26 3.98
CA LEU A 241 -0.82 4.65 4.61
C LEU A 241 -1.18 3.75 5.80
N ASP A 242 -2.18 4.12 6.59
CA ASP A 242 -2.69 3.30 7.69
C ASP A 242 -3.27 2.00 7.15
N ARG A 243 -4.25 2.10 6.26
CA ARG A 243 -4.98 0.96 5.70
C ARG A 243 -4.07 -0.05 5.02
N ILE A 244 -3.23 0.41 4.10
CA ILE A 244 -2.21 -0.45 3.48
C ILE A 244 -1.25 -0.97 4.54
N GLY A 245 -0.93 -0.16 5.54
CA GLY A 245 -0.03 -0.55 6.60
C GLY A 245 -0.52 -1.72 7.42
N ALA A 246 -1.79 -1.72 7.80
CA ALA A 246 -2.50 -2.82 8.44
C ALA A 246 -2.62 -4.03 7.52
N PHE A 247 -3.06 -3.83 6.27
CA PHE A 247 -3.15 -4.90 5.28
C PHE A 247 -1.81 -5.64 5.11
N GLN A 248 -0.73 -4.90 4.92
CA GLN A 248 0.62 -5.45 4.79
C GLN A 248 1.06 -6.18 6.06
N MET A 249 0.66 -5.72 7.25
CA MET A 249 0.94 -6.44 8.49
C MET A 249 0.32 -7.84 8.46
N GLY A 250 -0.95 -7.96 8.07
CA GLY A 250 -1.62 -9.24 7.99
C GLY A 250 -1.03 -10.14 6.91
N PHE A 251 -0.78 -9.57 5.73
CA PHE A 251 -0.18 -10.28 4.59
C PHE A 251 1.22 -10.85 4.92
N LEU A 252 1.98 -10.19 5.81
CA LEU A 252 3.35 -10.58 6.15
C LEU A 252 3.47 -11.39 7.45
N ALA A 253 2.68 -11.06 8.46
CA ALA A 253 2.85 -11.54 9.84
C ALA A 253 1.66 -12.37 10.35
N GLY A 254 0.57 -12.47 9.57
CA GLY A 254 -0.56 -13.34 9.88
C GLY A 254 -1.50 -12.81 10.96
N ALA A 255 -2.50 -13.62 11.30
CA ALA A 255 -3.63 -13.24 12.15
C ALA A 255 -3.25 -12.83 13.59
N SER A 256 -2.17 -13.38 14.15
CA SER A 256 -1.71 -13.00 15.50
C SER A 256 -1.20 -11.56 15.55
N ALA A 257 -0.61 -11.04 14.46
CA ALA A 257 -0.22 -9.64 14.39
C ALA A 257 -1.46 -8.74 14.34
N CYS A 258 -2.46 -9.11 13.54
CA CYS A 258 -3.73 -8.39 13.46
C CYS A 258 -4.43 -8.30 14.82
N ALA A 259 -4.48 -9.42 15.56
CA ALA A 259 -5.07 -9.44 16.91
C ALA A 259 -4.31 -8.58 17.95
N GLY A 260 -3.09 -8.16 17.64
CA GLY A 260 -2.28 -7.28 18.47
C GLY A 260 -2.41 -5.79 18.15
N ILE A 261 -3.17 -5.42 17.11
CA ILE A 261 -3.40 -4.01 16.77
C ILE A 261 -4.30 -3.39 17.84
N ASP A 262 -3.76 -2.42 18.57
CA ASP A 262 -4.49 -1.58 19.51
C ASP A 262 -4.13 -0.10 19.27
N ARG A 263 -4.73 0.82 20.05
CA ARG A 263 -4.45 2.26 19.92
C ARG A 263 -2.96 2.58 20.05
N LYS A 264 -2.24 1.89 20.94
CA LYS A 264 -0.82 2.12 21.19
C LYS A 264 0.03 1.65 20.02
N GLU A 265 -0.30 0.50 19.43
CA GLU A 265 0.37 0.00 18.23
C GLU A 265 0.19 0.97 17.05
N ILE A 266 -1.03 1.48 16.83
CA ILE A 266 -1.31 2.45 15.76
C ILE A 266 -0.51 3.74 15.99
N GLU A 267 -0.53 4.29 17.21
CA GLU A 267 0.28 5.48 17.56
C GLU A 267 1.77 5.24 17.33
N GLN A 268 2.29 4.07 17.72
CA GLN A 268 3.68 3.71 17.50
C GLN A 268 4.02 3.56 16.01
N ARG A 269 3.11 2.98 15.22
CA ARG A 269 3.29 2.79 13.77
C ARG A 269 3.25 4.11 13.01
N ARG A 270 2.37 5.04 13.39
CA ARG A 270 2.26 6.38 12.80
C ARG A 270 3.44 7.27 13.20
N GLY A 271 3.96 7.13 14.43
CA GLY A 271 4.98 8.03 14.95
C GLY A 271 4.45 9.48 15.01
N ASP A 272 5.27 10.46 14.61
CA ASP A 272 4.87 11.88 14.56
C ASP A 272 4.31 12.28 13.18
N LEU A 273 3.75 11.34 12.40
CA LEU A 273 3.05 11.71 11.16
C LEU A 273 1.80 12.54 11.47
N PRO A 274 1.41 13.46 10.56
CA PRO A 274 0.13 14.17 10.68
C PRO A 274 -1.03 13.17 10.80
N ASN A 275 -1.86 13.34 11.83
CA ASN A 275 -2.93 12.39 12.17
C ASN A 275 -4.28 12.68 11.49
N ALA A 276 -4.45 13.86 10.91
CA ALA A 276 -5.70 14.31 10.27
C ALA A 276 -5.41 15.44 9.28
N LEU A 277 -6.36 15.70 8.38
CA LEU A 277 -6.44 16.97 7.68
C LEU A 277 -6.46 18.09 8.72
N ARG A 278 -5.48 19.00 8.64
CA ARG A 278 -5.45 20.17 9.52
C ARG A 278 -6.70 20.99 9.21
N VAL A 279 -7.26 21.68 10.20
CA VAL A 279 -8.40 22.59 9.96
C VAL A 279 -7.86 24.01 10.00
N ASP A 280 -8.14 24.77 8.95
CA ASP A 280 -7.79 26.17 8.85
C ASP A 280 -8.53 26.91 9.97
N SER A 281 -7.78 27.39 10.94
CA SER A 281 -8.29 28.11 12.10
C SER A 281 -9.04 29.42 11.77
N SER A 282 -8.93 29.93 10.54
CA SER A 282 -9.62 31.13 10.05
C SER A 282 -10.90 30.86 9.26
N THR A 283 -10.96 29.73 8.53
CA THR A 283 -12.13 29.37 7.70
C THR A 283 -12.97 28.24 8.27
N GLY A 284 -12.42 27.43 9.19
CA GLY A 284 -13.05 26.23 9.73
C GLY A 284 -13.11 25.06 8.74
N ASN A 285 -12.53 25.22 7.55
CA ASN A 285 -12.44 24.18 6.53
C ASN A 285 -11.16 23.35 6.73
N PRO A 286 -11.11 22.08 6.27
CA PRO A 286 -9.86 21.36 6.16
C PRO A 286 -8.84 22.15 5.32
N GLU A 287 -7.65 22.43 5.88
CA GLU A 287 -6.45 22.77 5.11
C GLU A 287 -6.15 21.57 4.20
N THR A 288 -6.23 21.78 2.90
CA THR A 288 -5.95 20.73 1.91
C THR A 288 -4.46 20.42 1.82
N GLY A 289 -3.57 21.31 2.28
CA GLY A 289 -2.12 21.16 2.11
C GLY A 289 -1.60 21.57 0.73
N GLU A 290 -2.46 21.41 -0.28
CA GLU A 290 -2.20 21.67 -1.69
C GLU A 290 -1.48 23.00 -2.00
N VAL A 291 -0.32 22.89 -2.65
CA VAL A 291 0.43 24.02 -3.22
C VAL A 291 0.44 23.98 -4.75
N PRO A 292 0.51 25.14 -5.42
CA PRO A 292 0.64 25.17 -6.87
C PRO A 292 1.96 24.52 -7.33
N ILE A 293 1.88 23.73 -8.41
CA ILE A 293 3.07 23.16 -9.06
C ILE A 293 3.66 24.20 -10.02
N ASP A 294 4.56 25.04 -9.50
CA ASP A 294 5.27 26.07 -10.24
C ASP A 294 6.78 26.13 -9.90
N GLN A 295 7.50 27.08 -10.50
CA GLN A 295 8.95 27.21 -10.27
C GLN A 295 9.30 27.63 -8.84
N ASP A 296 8.39 28.34 -8.16
CA ASP A 296 8.59 28.87 -6.82
C ASP A 296 8.48 27.75 -5.78
N THR A 297 7.45 26.92 -5.91
CA THR A 297 7.27 25.69 -5.13
C THR A 297 8.45 24.74 -5.33
N LEU A 298 8.87 24.49 -6.58
CA LEU A 298 9.98 23.59 -6.85
C LEU A 298 11.33 24.14 -6.35
N SER A 299 11.56 25.45 -6.42
CA SER A 299 12.75 26.06 -5.80
C SER A 299 12.76 25.87 -4.28
N THR A 300 11.60 26.02 -3.63
CA THR A 300 11.43 25.81 -2.19
C THR A 300 11.68 24.35 -1.82
N LEU A 301 11.14 23.42 -2.62
CA LEU A 301 11.35 21.99 -2.46
C LEU A 301 12.85 21.63 -2.58
N MET A 302 13.56 22.16 -3.57
CA MET A 302 15.00 21.92 -3.74
C MET A 302 15.82 22.43 -2.54
N GLU A 303 15.46 23.58 -1.98
CA GLU A 303 16.09 24.13 -0.77
C GLU A 303 15.86 23.23 0.44
N LEU A 304 14.61 22.81 0.64
CA LEU A 304 14.21 21.89 1.71
C LEU A 304 14.93 20.54 1.61
N LEU A 305 15.01 19.97 0.41
CA LEU A 305 15.73 18.71 0.16
C LEU A 305 17.23 18.86 0.43
N GLY A 306 17.82 20.02 0.09
CA GLY A 306 19.19 20.36 0.44
C GLY A 306 19.45 20.41 1.95
N LYS A 307 18.46 20.85 2.74
CA LYS A 307 18.53 20.82 4.21
C LYS A 307 18.35 19.42 4.78
N ILE A 308 17.46 18.61 4.22
CA ILE A 308 17.20 17.25 4.69
C ILE A 308 18.39 16.33 4.40
N PHE A 309 18.90 16.36 3.17
CA PHE A 309 19.94 15.43 2.73
C PHE A 309 21.36 15.95 2.93
N THR A 310 21.56 17.27 2.95
CA THR A 310 22.88 17.92 3.07
C THR A 310 23.95 17.35 2.12
N PRO A 311 23.66 17.18 0.81
CA PRO A 311 24.64 16.64 -0.13
C PRO A 311 25.84 17.58 -0.29
N LYS A 312 27.02 17.03 -0.58
CA LYS A 312 28.23 17.82 -0.87
C LYS A 312 28.08 18.59 -2.19
N ASN A 313 27.48 17.95 -3.18
CA ASN A 313 27.22 18.49 -4.51
C ASN A 313 25.71 18.41 -4.80
N PRO A 314 24.91 19.39 -4.34
CA PRO A 314 23.47 19.38 -4.58
C PRO A 314 23.16 19.39 -6.08
N PRO A 315 22.14 18.64 -6.54
CA PRO A 315 21.75 18.64 -7.94
C PRO A 315 21.17 19.99 -8.38
N ALA A 316 21.42 20.36 -9.62
CA ALA A 316 20.79 21.53 -10.26
C ALA A 316 19.35 21.20 -10.68
N LEU A 317 18.47 22.20 -10.72
CA LEU A 317 17.12 22.08 -11.28
C LEU A 317 17.07 22.77 -12.65
N SER A 318 16.53 22.07 -13.66
CA SER A 318 16.34 22.59 -15.02
C SER A 318 14.91 22.37 -15.49
N TYR A 319 14.33 23.38 -16.11
CA TYR A 319 13.04 23.29 -16.82
C TYR A 319 13.21 23.13 -18.33
N GLN A 320 14.45 23.14 -18.81
CA GLN A 320 14.77 22.91 -20.21
C GLN A 320 14.97 21.41 -20.44
N PRO A 321 14.44 20.86 -21.55
CA PRO A 321 14.77 19.50 -21.94
C PRO A 321 16.29 19.34 -22.03
N ALA A 322 16.83 18.31 -21.38
CA ALA A 322 18.24 17.97 -21.48
C ALA A 322 18.39 16.53 -21.95
N ASN A 323 19.42 16.29 -22.75
CA ASN A 323 19.84 14.91 -23.02
C ASN A 323 20.57 14.40 -21.77
N CYS A 324 20.00 13.43 -21.07
CA CYS A 324 20.72 12.64 -20.07
C CYS A 324 21.53 11.57 -20.82
N PRO A 325 22.87 11.67 -20.95
CA PRO A 325 23.65 10.73 -21.77
C PRO A 325 23.81 9.34 -21.11
N ASP A 326 23.62 9.25 -19.80
CA ASP A 326 23.89 8.09 -18.96
C ASP A 326 22.66 7.60 -18.18
N ALA A 327 21.48 8.12 -18.52
CA ALA A 327 20.19 7.67 -18.02
C ALA A 327 19.10 7.94 -19.06
N LYS A 328 18.01 7.18 -19.02
CA LYS A 328 16.83 7.46 -19.86
C LYS A 328 15.93 8.51 -19.20
N PRO A 329 15.47 9.54 -19.94
CA PRO A 329 14.49 10.47 -19.40
C PRO A 329 13.19 9.77 -18.97
N SER A 330 12.70 10.14 -17.80
CA SER A 330 11.48 9.64 -17.16
C SER A 330 10.52 10.79 -16.83
N PRO A 331 9.96 11.51 -17.83
CA PRO A 331 9.08 12.65 -17.57
C PRO A 331 7.88 12.26 -16.67
N PRO A 332 7.36 13.16 -15.83
CA PRO A 332 7.61 14.62 -15.88
C PRO A 332 8.85 15.11 -15.13
N ALA A 333 9.52 14.28 -14.32
CA ALA A 333 10.80 14.65 -13.70
C ALA A 333 11.85 13.55 -13.87
N SER A 334 13.04 13.91 -14.36
CA SER A 334 14.15 13.00 -14.62
C SER A 334 15.40 13.43 -13.85
N TYR A 335 16.24 12.48 -13.43
CA TYR A 335 17.57 12.79 -12.89
C TYR A 335 18.62 12.35 -13.92
N CYS A 336 19.50 13.28 -14.35
CA CYS A 336 20.66 12.99 -15.19
C CYS A 336 21.92 12.89 -14.29
N PRO A 337 22.51 11.70 -14.08
CA PRO A 337 23.68 11.55 -13.22
C PRO A 337 24.93 12.27 -13.76
N ALA A 338 25.18 12.23 -15.07
CA ALA A 338 26.39 12.82 -15.69
C ALA A 338 26.54 14.33 -15.46
N THR A 339 25.41 15.04 -15.36
CA THR A 339 25.37 16.49 -15.15
C THR A 339 24.86 16.87 -13.76
N ASN A 340 24.56 15.88 -12.91
CA ASN A 340 23.92 16.05 -11.61
C ASN A 340 22.73 17.03 -11.67
N THR A 341 21.80 16.79 -12.60
CA THR A 341 20.68 17.71 -12.89
C THR A 341 19.35 16.98 -12.81
N ILE A 342 18.38 17.59 -12.12
CA ILE A 342 16.97 17.21 -12.18
C ILE A 342 16.30 18.05 -13.27
N VAL A 343 15.74 17.37 -14.28
CA VAL A 343 15.04 17.98 -15.40
C VAL A 343 13.54 17.81 -15.19
N VAL A 344 12.78 18.91 -15.20
CA VAL A 344 11.34 18.93 -14.96
C VAL A 344 10.58 19.49 -16.17
N ASP A 345 9.67 18.69 -16.71
CA ASP A 345 8.61 19.13 -17.63
C ASP A 345 7.48 19.73 -16.78
N LEU A 346 7.60 21.03 -16.47
CA LEU A 346 6.72 21.70 -15.52
C LEU A 346 5.23 21.62 -15.91
N PRO A 347 4.82 21.81 -17.18
CA PRO A 347 3.42 21.62 -17.57
C PRO A 347 2.90 20.22 -17.29
N LYS A 348 3.66 19.16 -17.59
CA LYS A 348 3.21 17.79 -17.29
C LYS A 348 3.23 17.48 -15.80
N LEU A 349 4.19 18.04 -15.06
CA LEU A 349 4.24 17.90 -13.61
C LEU A 349 3.01 18.56 -12.96
N ALA A 350 2.59 19.74 -13.45
CA ALA A 350 1.39 20.42 -12.95
C ALA A 350 0.09 19.66 -13.28
N VAL A 351 0.03 18.97 -14.43
CA VAL A 351 -1.11 18.08 -14.74
C VAL A 351 -1.13 16.87 -13.81
N MET A 352 0.03 16.32 -13.45
CA MET A 352 0.16 15.21 -12.51
C MET A 352 -0.24 15.60 -11.08
N GLY A 353 0.06 16.84 -10.67
CA GLY A 353 -0.26 17.36 -9.34
C GLY A 353 -1.65 17.98 -9.21
N LYS A 354 -2.57 17.65 -10.13
CA LYS A 354 -3.92 18.19 -10.09
C LYS A 354 -4.76 17.36 -9.13
N VAL A 355 -5.43 18.02 -8.19
CA VAL A 355 -6.39 17.39 -7.27
C VAL A 355 -7.45 16.60 -8.04
N ALA A 356 -7.66 15.35 -7.65
CA ALA A 356 -8.74 14.52 -8.17
C ALA A 356 -10.11 15.10 -7.76
N ASP A 357 -11.11 15.02 -8.64
CA ASP A 357 -12.49 15.34 -8.25
C ASP A 357 -13.01 14.25 -7.30
N GLU A 358 -13.57 14.62 -6.16
CA GLU A 358 -14.16 13.69 -5.19
C GLU A 358 -15.23 12.78 -5.81
N ASN A 359 -15.86 13.21 -6.91
CA ASN A 359 -16.84 12.42 -7.66
C ASN A 359 -16.22 11.39 -8.62
N GLU A 360 -14.91 11.45 -8.89
CA GLU A 360 -14.25 10.66 -9.94
C GLU A 360 -13.88 9.22 -9.52
N GLN A 361 -14.10 8.80 -8.27
CA GLN A 361 -13.79 7.43 -7.79
C GLN A 361 -12.35 7.00 -8.14
N THR A 362 -11.43 7.95 -8.14
CA THR A 362 -10.01 7.80 -8.42
C THR A 362 -9.24 7.71 -7.11
N LEU A 363 -8.03 7.16 -7.19
CA LEU A 363 -7.09 7.23 -6.07
C LEU A 363 -6.79 8.69 -5.71
N PRO A 364 -6.43 8.98 -4.43
CA PRO A 364 -5.98 10.29 -4.00
C PRO A 364 -4.91 10.85 -4.93
N GLN A 365 -5.12 12.07 -5.42
CA GLN A 365 -4.19 12.80 -6.26
C GLN A 365 -4.25 14.28 -5.88
N GLY A 366 -3.10 14.94 -5.96
CA GLY A 366 -2.87 16.31 -5.50
C GLY A 366 -1.40 16.69 -5.73
N ASP A 367 -0.96 17.79 -5.13
CA ASP A 367 0.37 18.35 -5.30
C ASP A 367 1.50 17.33 -5.02
N ASP A 368 1.39 16.52 -3.99
CA ASP A 368 2.43 15.58 -3.57
C ASP A 368 2.48 14.34 -4.46
N THR A 369 1.43 14.06 -5.25
CA THR A 369 1.55 13.15 -6.41
C THR A 369 2.67 13.60 -7.35
N ALA A 370 2.90 14.91 -7.47
CA ALA A 370 3.93 15.50 -8.30
C ALA A 370 5.22 15.83 -7.53
N LEU A 371 5.12 16.42 -6.33
CA LEU A 371 6.29 16.80 -5.53
C LEU A 371 7.09 15.55 -5.11
N SER A 372 6.44 14.47 -4.68
CA SER A 372 7.11 13.21 -4.34
C SER A 372 7.94 12.62 -5.50
N VAL A 373 7.53 12.86 -6.76
CA VAL A 373 8.31 12.46 -7.94
C VAL A 373 9.59 13.30 -8.04
N VAL A 374 9.53 14.61 -7.80
CA VAL A 374 10.74 15.46 -7.76
C VAL A 374 11.64 15.10 -6.58
N MET A 375 11.07 14.85 -5.39
CA MET A 375 11.81 14.36 -4.22
C MET A 375 12.57 13.07 -4.54
N SER A 376 11.93 12.13 -5.26
CA SER A 376 12.55 10.87 -5.67
C SER A 376 13.75 11.10 -6.61
N ARG A 377 13.67 12.10 -7.51
CA ARG A 377 14.80 12.45 -8.38
C ARG A 377 15.97 13.06 -7.59
N TYR A 378 15.69 13.82 -6.54
CA TYR A 378 16.72 14.29 -5.62
C TYR A 378 17.33 13.14 -4.82
N ALA A 379 16.52 12.19 -4.36
CA ALA A 379 17.01 11.00 -3.68
C ALA A 379 17.94 10.16 -4.57
N LEU A 380 17.72 10.11 -5.89
CA LEU A 380 18.67 9.52 -6.85
C LEU A 380 20.01 10.28 -6.86
N ALA A 381 20.00 11.61 -6.81
CA ALA A 381 21.23 12.40 -6.73
C ALA A 381 22.05 12.11 -5.46
N VAL A 382 21.38 11.95 -4.33
CA VAL A 382 22.02 11.60 -3.05
C VAL A 382 22.59 10.18 -3.08
N GLN A 383 21.92 9.25 -3.77
CA GLN A 383 22.47 7.91 -4.00
C GLN A 383 23.68 7.94 -4.93
N HIS A 384 23.64 8.76 -5.99
CA HIS A 384 24.74 8.93 -6.94
C HIS A 384 26.00 9.50 -6.26
N GLU A 385 25.85 10.47 -5.35
CA GLU A 385 26.98 11.00 -4.55
C GLU A 385 27.65 9.92 -3.66
N ARG A 386 26.96 8.81 -3.39
CA ARG A 386 27.49 7.65 -2.65
C ARG A 386 28.07 6.56 -3.55
N ASP A 387 28.29 6.85 -4.84
CA ASP A 387 28.80 5.91 -5.84
C ASP A 387 27.95 4.63 -5.99
N LEU A 388 26.64 4.73 -5.72
CA LEU A 388 25.71 3.62 -5.88
C LEU A 388 25.24 3.49 -7.33
N ALA A 389 24.84 2.28 -7.74
CA ALA A 389 24.34 2.03 -9.08
C ALA A 389 23.07 2.86 -9.36
N MET A 390 22.95 3.46 -10.55
CA MET A 390 21.79 4.27 -10.93
C MET A 390 20.70 3.50 -11.65
N GLN A 391 21.03 2.33 -12.21
CA GLN A 391 20.09 1.42 -12.90
C GLN A 391 20.05 0.09 -12.17
N SER A 392 19.13 -0.04 -11.22
CA SER A 392 18.99 -1.23 -10.39
C SER A 392 17.62 -1.23 -9.71
N PRO A 393 16.96 -2.39 -9.59
CA PRO A 393 15.72 -2.48 -8.81
C PRO A 393 15.95 -2.19 -7.31
N TRP A 394 17.18 -2.37 -6.80
CA TRP A 394 17.52 -1.93 -5.44
C TRP A 394 17.59 -0.42 -5.32
N THR A 395 18.06 0.27 -6.36
CA THR A 395 18.03 1.74 -6.44
C THR A 395 16.60 2.24 -6.43
N ALA A 396 15.71 1.63 -7.22
CA ALA A 396 14.28 1.96 -7.22
C ALA A 396 13.64 1.87 -5.82
N LEU A 397 13.87 0.78 -5.08
CA LEU A 397 13.36 0.64 -3.71
C LEU A 397 14.02 1.59 -2.71
N ARG A 398 15.34 1.81 -2.85
CA ARG A 398 16.05 2.75 -1.99
C ARG A 398 15.55 4.18 -2.22
N THR A 399 15.29 4.56 -3.47
CA THR A 399 14.67 5.85 -3.83
C THR A 399 13.33 6.00 -3.12
N ALA A 400 12.44 5.02 -3.21
CA ALA A 400 11.14 5.07 -2.51
C ALA A 400 11.32 5.25 -0.99
N CYS A 401 12.23 4.49 -0.38
CA CYS A 401 12.54 4.61 1.04
C CYS A 401 13.08 6.00 1.41
N LEU A 402 14.06 6.52 0.66
CA LEU A 402 14.60 7.86 0.93
C LEU A 402 13.56 8.95 0.72
N THR A 403 12.66 8.82 -0.26
CA THR A 403 11.51 9.72 -0.41
C THR A 403 10.60 9.65 0.82
N GLY A 404 10.33 8.47 1.37
CA GLY A 404 9.59 8.33 2.63
C GLY A 404 10.26 9.03 3.82
N VAL A 405 11.61 9.03 3.88
CA VAL A 405 12.35 9.82 4.89
C VAL A 405 12.13 11.32 4.72
N VAL A 406 12.03 11.81 3.48
CA VAL A 406 11.70 13.22 3.21
C VAL A 406 10.33 13.57 3.79
N HIS A 407 9.31 12.76 3.52
CA HIS A 407 7.95 12.98 4.03
C HIS A 407 7.95 13.00 5.56
N ARG A 408 8.65 12.03 6.19
CA ARG A 408 8.82 12.02 7.64
C ARG A 408 9.42 13.30 8.20
N LYS A 409 10.38 13.89 7.50
CA LYS A 409 11.01 15.17 7.90
C LYS A 409 10.12 16.37 7.65
N MET A 410 9.28 16.32 6.61
CA MET A 410 8.30 17.35 6.30
C MET A 410 7.08 17.36 7.23
N ALA A 411 6.92 16.35 8.10
CA ALA A 411 5.90 16.35 9.15
C ALA A 411 6.14 17.43 10.23
N GLU A 412 7.36 17.97 10.33
CA GLU A 412 7.73 19.07 11.22
C GLU A 412 8.25 20.27 10.40
N PRO A 413 8.04 21.52 10.85
CA PRO A 413 8.57 22.69 10.14
C PRO A 413 10.10 22.66 10.04
N ILE A 414 10.63 22.94 8.85
CA ILE A 414 12.07 23.07 8.59
C ILE A 414 12.38 24.54 8.27
N GLU A 415 13.32 25.14 8.99
CA GLU A 415 13.76 26.51 8.73
C GLU A 415 14.58 26.61 7.44
N LEU A 416 14.00 27.27 6.44
CA LEU A 416 14.64 27.58 5.16
C LEU A 416 15.19 29.01 5.15
N SER A 417 16.26 29.24 4.39
CA SER A 417 16.85 30.57 4.18
C SER A 417 15.91 31.50 3.42
N SER A 418 15.05 30.96 2.55
CA SER A 418 13.95 31.71 1.92
C SER A 418 12.81 32.08 2.87
N GLN A 419 12.79 31.55 4.10
CA GLN A 419 11.70 31.67 5.09
C GLN A 419 10.36 31.09 4.61
N LYS A 420 10.35 30.38 3.49
CA LYS A 420 9.20 29.62 3.00
C LYS A 420 9.10 28.27 3.70
N GLN A 421 7.93 27.65 3.61
CA GLN A 421 7.66 26.35 4.20
C GLN A 421 6.87 25.48 3.22
N LEU A 422 7.23 24.20 3.19
CA LEU A 422 6.41 23.13 2.66
C LEU A 422 6.26 22.14 3.81
N LEU A 423 5.04 22.02 4.33
CA LEU A 423 4.73 21.20 5.49
C LEU A 423 3.76 20.11 5.07
N LEU A 424 4.08 18.87 5.39
CA LEU A 424 3.30 17.71 5.00
C LEU A 424 1.93 17.69 5.71
N THR A 425 0.88 17.37 4.97
CA THR A 425 -0.43 16.99 5.52
C THR A 425 -0.69 15.49 5.41
N ALA A 426 -1.79 15.02 6.01
CA ALA A 426 -2.18 13.62 5.87
C ALA A 426 -2.58 13.27 4.42
N GLY A 427 -3.12 14.23 3.66
CA GLY A 427 -3.53 14.04 2.25
C GLY A 427 -2.33 13.79 1.34
N ASP A 428 -1.28 14.59 1.49
CA ASP A 428 -0.04 14.48 0.72
C ASP A 428 0.55 13.05 0.79
N LEU A 429 0.53 12.44 1.98
CA LEU A 429 1.04 11.09 2.17
C LEU A 429 0.21 10.03 1.43
N ASP A 430 -1.10 10.23 1.36
CA ASP A 430 -2.02 9.35 0.62
C ASP A 430 -1.80 9.47 -0.89
N GLU A 431 -1.53 10.67 -1.38
CA GLU A 431 -1.21 10.95 -2.77
C GLU A 431 0.11 10.30 -3.20
N ALA A 432 1.16 10.39 -2.37
CA ALA A 432 2.42 9.71 -2.63
C ALA A 432 2.25 8.18 -2.70
N VAL A 433 1.43 7.63 -1.81
CA VAL A 433 1.11 6.19 -1.78
C VAL A 433 0.30 5.77 -3.02
N ALA A 434 -0.69 6.58 -3.43
CA ALA A 434 -1.42 6.37 -4.67
C ALA A 434 -0.52 6.45 -5.91
N GLY A 435 0.44 7.39 -5.92
CA GLY A 435 1.46 7.51 -6.97
C GLY A 435 2.34 6.27 -7.10
N LEU A 436 2.71 5.64 -5.98
CA LEU A 436 3.47 4.38 -5.96
C LEU A 436 2.71 3.21 -6.61
N LEU A 437 1.37 3.25 -6.65
CA LEU A 437 0.53 2.26 -7.34
C LEU A 437 0.27 2.59 -8.81
N THR A 438 0.19 3.88 -9.16
CA THR A 438 -0.31 4.32 -10.47
C THR A 438 0.80 4.69 -11.45
N ASN A 439 1.71 5.58 -11.05
CA ASN A 439 2.76 6.12 -11.93
C ASN A 439 4.13 5.49 -11.67
N HIS A 440 4.34 4.95 -10.47
CA HIS A 440 5.52 4.16 -10.07
C HIS A 440 6.83 4.95 -9.99
N LEU A 441 6.82 6.23 -10.32
CA LEU A 441 8.02 7.05 -10.48
C LEU A 441 8.72 7.25 -9.14
N VAL A 442 8.00 7.42 -8.03
CA VAL A 442 8.64 7.55 -6.71
C VAL A 442 9.55 6.36 -6.37
N ALA A 443 9.19 5.17 -6.85
CA ALA A 443 9.95 3.93 -6.67
C ALA A 443 10.61 3.48 -7.98
N SER A 444 11.30 4.38 -8.67
CA SER A 444 12.03 4.06 -9.90
C SER A 444 13.51 4.43 -9.84
N ASP A 445 14.30 3.77 -10.67
CA ASP A 445 15.71 4.08 -10.88
C ASP A 445 15.89 5.32 -11.78
N ALA A 446 17.14 5.63 -12.15
CA ALA A 446 17.42 6.81 -12.99
C ALA A 446 16.85 6.72 -14.41
N ASP A 447 16.55 5.51 -14.91
CA ASP A 447 15.92 5.27 -16.20
C ASP A 447 14.38 5.30 -16.12
N GLY A 448 13.83 5.53 -14.92
CA GLY A 448 12.39 5.43 -14.66
C GLY A 448 11.88 4.00 -14.54
N ILE A 449 12.76 3.01 -14.42
CA ILE A 449 12.37 1.60 -14.28
C ILE A 449 12.07 1.31 -12.82
N SER A 450 10.89 0.73 -12.56
CA SER A 450 10.40 0.38 -11.22
C SER A 450 10.38 -1.13 -11.00
N VAL A 451 10.22 -1.54 -9.73
CA VAL A 451 9.93 -2.94 -9.39
C VAL A 451 8.46 -3.27 -9.72
N PRO A 452 8.12 -4.54 -10.01
CA PRO A 452 6.80 -4.87 -10.54
C PRO A 452 5.64 -4.69 -9.54
N ALA A 453 5.87 -4.87 -8.24
CA ALA A 453 4.80 -4.89 -7.24
C ALA A 453 4.69 -3.58 -6.44
N GLY A 454 3.53 -2.93 -6.49
CA GLY A 454 3.07 -1.83 -5.62
C GLY A 454 3.25 -2.14 -4.15
N PHE A 455 2.93 -3.37 -3.73
CA PHE A 455 3.17 -3.83 -2.37
C PHE A 455 4.62 -3.57 -1.91
N THR A 456 5.61 -3.96 -2.72
CA THR A 456 7.03 -3.80 -2.38
C THR A 456 7.47 -2.34 -2.43
N ARG A 457 6.92 -1.55 -3.36
CA ARG A 457 7.16 -0.11 -3.49
C ARG A 457 6.68 0.66 -2.26
N ILE A 458 5.45 0.41 -1.83
CA ILE A 458 4.86 1.02 -0.64
C ILE A 458 5.58 0.54 0.62
N ALA A 459 5.95 -0.73 0.72
CA ALA A 459 6.71 -1.25 1.87
C ALA A 459 8.09 -0.59 2.01
N ALA A 460 8.72 -0.23 0.90
CA ALA A 460 9.99 0.51 0.89
C ALA A 460 9.79 1.95 1.35
N PHE A 461 8.82 2.65 0.78
CA PHE A 461 8.44 4.01 1.18
C PHE A 461 8.11 4.10 2.68
N ARG A 462 7.24 3.21 3.17
CA ARG A 462 6.91 3.07 4.61
C ARG A 462 8.13 2.84 5.49
N GLY A 463 9.10 2.07 4.99
CA GLY A 463 10.36 1.84 5.70
C GLY A 463 11.17 3.12 5.92
N GLY A 464 11.07 4.08 5.00
CA GLY A 464 11.63 5.41 5.15
C GLY A 464 10.85 6.30 6.09
N VAL A 465 9.53 6.28 5.95
CA VAL A 465 8.61 7.05 6.81
C VAL A 465 8.80 6.70 8.28
N ALA A 466 8.87 5.41 8.61
CA ALA A 466 9.10 4.93 9.97
C ALA A 466 10.58 4.96 10.40
N GLY A 467 11.50 5.23 9.48
CA GLY A 467 12.93 5.01 9.64
C GLY A 467 13.76 6.27 9.46
N ASN A 468 14.98 6.06 8.98
CA ASN A 468 15.93 7.11 8.65
C ASN A 468 16.75 6.69 7.42
N MET A 469 17.61 7.59 6.94
CA MET A 469 18.42 7.34 5.75
C MET A 469 19.29 6.08 5.87
N ASP A 470 19.95 5.87 7.01
CA ASP A 470 20.83 4.71 7.22
C ASP A 470 20.07 3.39 7.19
N ALA A 471 18.82 3.38 7.68
CA ALA A 471 17.93 2.23 7.54
C ALA A 471 17.65 1.94 6.06
N CYS A 472 17.38 2.95 5.23
CA CYS A 472 17.17 2.77 3.79
C CYS A 472 18.40 2.18 3.08
N TYR A 473 19.60 2.68 3.34
CA TYR A 473 20.84 2.15 2.76
C TYR A 473 21.14 0.72 3.24
N SER A 474 20.87 0.43 4.51
CA SER A 474 21.09 -0.90 5.09
C SER A 474 20.11 -1.93 4.52
N ARG A 475 18.85 -1.52 4.31
CA ARG A 475 17.75 -2.34 3.81
C ARG A 475 17.92 -2.66 2.33
N TYR A 476 18.35 -1.68 1.53
CA TYR A 476 18.54 -1.78 0.09
C TYR A 476 20.00 -1.48 -0.27
N PRO A 477 20.92 -2.46 -0.17
CA PRO A 477 22.35 -2.21 -0.36
C PRO A 477 22.85 -2.33 -1.82
N GLY A 478 22.01 -2.84 -2.74
CA GLY A 478 22.42 -3.22 -4.10
C GLY A 478 22.35 -2.13 -5.16
#